data_AF-A0A943G054-F1
#
_entry.id   AF-A0A943G054-F1
#
_cell.length_a   1.000
_cell.length_b   1.000
_cell.length_c   1.000
_cell.angle_alpha   90.00
_cell.angle_beta   90.00
_cell.angle_gamma   90.00
#
_symmetry.space_group_name_H-M   'P 1'
#
loop_
_entity.id
_entity.type
_entity.pdbx_description
1 polymer ?
#
loop_
_entity_poly.entity_id
_entity_poly.type
_entity_poly.pdbx_seq_one_letter_code
_entity_poly.pdbx_strand_id
1 'polypeptide(L)'
;MLAESNLRLVVSIAKHNTRIDYIGHIAAYYDALKEKKCTIFDRCYFSTYIRLSYQESKTVNECVDQIASFHYKPDLIIVLTVPKEIMEQRLVERNKQFNQDFFEYENSVYLQLSLKYDNIILVDNSKNIKFCTNEILRKIKGR
;
A
#
# COMPACT_ATOMS: atom_id res chain seq x y z
N MET A 1 -40.11 14.80 12.73
CA MET A 1 -39.00 15.72 12.41
C MET A 1 -37.79 14.88 12.06
N LEU A 2 -37.50 14.74 10.76
CA LEU A 2 -36.27 14.11 10.29
C LEU A 2 -35.16 15.15 10.44
N ALA A 3 -34.10 14.80 11.16
CA ALA A 3 -32.94 15.66 11.35
C ALA A 3 -32.35 16.01 9.98
N GLU A 4 -32.32 17.31 9.67
CA GLU A 4 -31.63 17.85 8.50
C GLU A 4 -30.18 17.36 8.53
N SER A 5 -29.81 16.55 7.53
CA SER A 5 -28.43 16.16 7.32
C SER A 5 -27.66 17.40 6.90
N ASN A 6 -27.02 18.05 7.87
CA ASN A 6 -26.06 19.12 7.64
C ASN A 6 -24.86 18.54 6.88
N LEU A 7 -24.92 18.59 5.55
CA LEU A 7 -23.80 18.36 4.65
C LEU A 7 -22.72 19.40 4.99
N ARG A 8 -21.73 18.98 5.79
CA ARG A 8 -20.54 19.78 6.07
C ARG A 8 -19.57 19.63 4.90
N LEU A 9 -19.42 20.69 4.11
CA LEU A 9 -18.29 20.82 3.20
C LEU A 9 -17.02 20.98 4.05
N VAL A 10 -16.25 19.90 4.21
CA VAL A 10 -14.96 19.94 4.89
C VAL A 10 -13.89 20.28 3.85
N VAL A 11 -13.54 21.56 3.74
CA VAL A 11 -12.40 22.01 2.94
C VAL A 11 -11.16 22.01 3.83
N SER A 12 -10.26 21.04 3.63
CA SER A 12 -8.96 21.04 4.29
C SER A 12 -7.96 21.86 3.47
N ILE A 13 -7.65 23.07 3.93
CA ILE A 13 -6.54 23.88 3.42
C ILE A 13 -5.40 23.69 4.42
N ALA A 14 -4.48 22.77 4.12
CA ALA A 14 -3.31 22.52 4.97
C ALA A 14 -2.38 23.75 4.93
N LYS A 15 -2.40 24.56 5.99
CA LYS A 15 -1.55 25.75 6.16
C LYS A 15 -0.14 25.44 6.70
N HIS A 16 0.16 24.17 6.95
CA HIS A 16 1.48 23.67 7.33
C HIS A 16 1.72 22.34 6.61
N ASN A 17 2.98 22.01 6.31
CA ASN A 17 3.52 20.88 5.53
C ASN A 17 3.08 19.45 5.93
N THR A 18 2.00 19.27 6.67
CA THR A 18 1.39 17.97 6.92
C THR A 18 0.69 17.53 5.63
N ARG A 19 1.41 16.75 4.81
CA ARG A 19 0.87 16.23 3.54
C ARG A 19 -0.42 15.42 3.84
N ILE A 20 -1.48 15.68 3.07
CA ILE A 20 -2.85 15.19 3.32
C ILE A 20 -2.92 13.64 3.29
N ASP A 21 -2.03 12.99 2.55
CA ASP A 21 -1.87 11.53 2.48
C ASP A 21 -1.52 10.87 3.82
N TYR A 22 -0.93 11.63 4.76
CA TYR A 22 -0.63 11.12 6.10
C TYR A 22 -1.86 10.93 6.97
N ILE A 23 -2.83 11.84 6.86
CA ILE A 23 -3.87 12.00 7.86
C ILE A 23 -4.79 10.77 7.88
N GLY A 24 -5.12 10.21 6.71
CA GLY A 24 -5.95 9.01 6.61
C GLY A 24 -5.29 7.76 7.19
N HIS A 25 -4.00 7.54 6.91
CA HIS A 25 -3.30 6.36 7.42
C HIS A 25 -3.04 6.44 8.93
N ILE A 26 -2.70 7.62 9.44
CA ILE A 26 -2.47 7.84 10.86
C ILE A 26 -3.76 7.58 11.67
N ALA A 27 -4.90 8.09 11.20
CA ALA A 27 -6.18 7.85 11.85
C ALA A 27 -6.50 6.34 11.90
N ALA A 28 -6.38 5.66 10.77
CA ALA A 28 -6.61 4.22 10.67
C ALA A 28 -5.67 3.40 11.57
N TYR A 29 -4.40 3.80 11.67
CA TYR A 29 -3.42 3.18 12.55
C TYR A 29 -3.80 3.32 14.03
N TYR A 30 -4.16 4.52 14.48
CA TYR A 30 -4.57 4.74 15.86
C TYR A 30 -5.88 4.03 16.23
N ASP A 31 -6.81 3.92 15.29
CA ASP A 31 -8.05 3.17 15.52
C ASP A 31 -7.76 1.66 15.64
N ALA A 32 -6.88 1.11 14.79
CA ALA A 32 -6.44 -0.28 14.90
C ALA A 32 -5.77 -0.57 16.27
N LEU A 33 -4.95 0.34 16.78
CA LEU A 33 -4.31 0.18 18.09
C LEU A 33 -5.32 0.08 19.25
N LYS A 34 -6.50 0.70 19.14
CA LYS A 34 -7.53 0.65 20.18
C LYS A 34 -8.26 -0.69 20.21
N GLU A 35 -8.39 -1.37 19.07
CA GLU A 35 -9.30 -2.51 18.95
C GLU A 35 -8.80 -3.83 19.55
N LYS A 36 -7.54 -3.94 20.01
CA LYS A 36 -6.90 -5.20 20.48
C LYS A 36 -7.12 -6.39 19.53
N LYS A 37 -7.42 -6.13 18.26
CA LYS A 37 -7.73 -7.10 17.21
C LYS A 37 -6.77 -6.90 16.05
N CYS A 38 -6.65 -7.92 15.21
CA CYS A 38 -5.94 -7.81 13.95
C CYS A 38 -6.76 -6.96 12.97
N THR A 39 -6.21 -5.84 12.52
CA THR A 39 -6.81 -4.98 11.49
C THR A 39 -6.05 -5.16 10.19
N ILE A 40 -6.78 -5.40 9.10
CA ILE A 40 -6.23 -5.60 7.77
C ILE A 40 -6.62 -4.42 6.89
N PHE A 41 -5.64 -3.85 6.20
CA PHE A 41 -5.84 -2.76 5.25
C PHE A 41 -5.53 -3.23 3.83
N ASP A 42 -6.42 -2.94 2.87
CA ASP A 42 -6.08 -3.02 1.45
C ASP A 42 -5.36 -1.74 1.05
N ARG A 43 -4.05 -1.87 0.85
CA ARG A 43 -3.05 -0.79 0.72
C ARG A 43 -2.81 -0.02 2.03
N CYS A 44 -1.61 0.51 2.14
CA CYS A 44 -1.20 1.42 3.21
C CYS A 44 -0.47 2.63 2.59
N TYR A 45 0.10 3.50 3.42
CA TYR A 45 0.80 4.70 2.95
C TYR A 45 1.88 4.40 1.89
N PHE A 46 2.49 3.21 1.91
CA PHE A 46 3.51 2.79 0.93
C PHE A 46 3.03 3.02 -0.50
N SER A 47 1.82 2.58 -0.85
CA SER A 47 1.29 2.73 -2.21
C SER A 47 1.12 4.20 -2.61
N THR A 48 0.76 5.07 -1.67
CA THR A 48 0.63 6.50 -1.92
C THR A 48 2.00 7.12 -2.20
N TYR A 49 2.99 6.82 -1.36
CA TYR A 49 4.34 7.32 -1.55
C TYR A 49 4.98 6.83 -2.84
N ILE A 50 4.80 5.55 -3.19
CA ILE A 50 5.32 5.00 -4.45
C ILE A 50 4.71 5.75 -5.63
N ARG A 51 3.38 5.96 -5.62
CA ARG A 51 2.68 6.69 -6.68
C ARG A 51 3.17 8.13 -6.80
N LEU A 52 3.25 8.86 -5.69
CA LEU A 52 3.69 10.25 -5.67
C LEU A 52 5.16 10.36 -6.08
N SER A 53 6.02 9.48 -5.57
CA SER A 53 7.44 9.48 -5.90
C SER A 53 7.67 9.24 -7.39
N TYR A 54 6.93 8.31 -7.99
CA TYR A 54 6.93 8.11 -9.43
C TYR A 54 6.49 9.37 -10.20
N GLN A 55 5.39 10.00 -9.80
CA GLN A 55 4.89 11.23 -10.44
C GLN A 55 5.86 12.41 -10.29
N GLU A 56 6.57 12.49 -9.16
CA GLU A 56 7.60 13.49 -8.87
C GLU A 56 8.97 13.12 -9.49
N SER A 57 9.05 12.04 -10.29
CA SER A 57 10.30 11.55 -10.91
C SER A 57 11.44 11.26 -9.92
N LYS A 58 11.10 10.88 -8.68
CA LYS A 58 12.07 10.44 -7.68
C LYS A 58 12.60 9.06 -8.01
N THR A 59 13.86 8.85 -7.73
CA THR A 59 14.50 7.54 -7.82
C THR A 59 13.87 6.53 -6.86
N VAL A 60 14.09 5.24 -7.11
CA VAL A 60 13.67 4.15 -6.23
C VAL A 60 14.22 4.35 -4.81
N ASN A 61 15.50 4.71 -4.69
CA ASN A 61 16.16 4.90 -3.39
C ASN A 61 15.54 6.06 -2.60
N GLU A 62 15.28 7.20 -3.25
CA GLU A 62 14.61 8.34 -2.61
C GLU A 62 13.22 7.96 -2.10
N CYS A 63 12.46 7.17 -2.87
CA CYS A 63 11.15 6.66 -2.45
C CYS A 63 11.28 5.74 -1.22
N VAL A 64 12.23 4.80 -1.26
CA VAL A 64 12.52 3.87 -0.16
C VAL A 64 12.88 4.63 1.12
N ASP A 65 13.74 5.65 1.04
CA ASP A 65 14.13 6.46 2.18
C ASP A 65 12.97 7.29 2.72
N GLN A 66 12.11 7.82 1.85
CA GLN A 66 10.93 8.57 2.25
C GLN A 66 9.86 7.69 2.92
N ILE A 67 9.72 6.44 2.47
CA ILE A 67 8.89 5.44 3.14
C ILE A 67 9.51 5.07 4.48
N ALA A 68 10.83 4.82 4.52
CA ALA A 68 11.56 4.46 5.72
C ALA A 68 11.43 5.52 6.82
N SER A 69 11.50 6.81 6.48
CA SER A 69 11.42 7.92 7.43
C SER A 69 10.05 8.08 8.09
N PHE A 70 9.00 7.46 7.55
CA PHE A 70 7.66 7.62 8.11
C PHE A 70 7.51 6.90 9.45
N HIS A 71 7.06 7.60 10.49
CA HIS A 71 7.04 7.07 11.86
C HIS A 71 6.06 5.90 12.06
N TYR A 72 4.87 5.98 11.48
CA TYR A 72 3.81 5.00 11.70
C TYR A 72 3.97 3.81 10.75
N LYS A 73 4.28 2.63 11.30
CA LYS A 73 4.54 1.41 10.53
C LYS A 73 3.49 0.33 10.82
N PRO A 74 3.00 -0.40 9.80
CA PRO A 74 2.29 -1.65 9.99
C PRO A 74 3.20 -2.72 10.62
N ASP A 75 2.64 -3.61 11.43
CA ASP A 75 3.38 -4.74 12.02
C ASP A 75 3.81 -5.77 10.96
N LEU A 76 3.01 -5.95 9.91
CA LEU A 76 3.27 -6.85 8.80
C LEU A 76 2.77 -6.23 7.49
N ILE A 77 3.56 -6.36 6.43
CA ILE A 77 3.18 -5.94 5.08
C ILE A 77 3.26 -7.14 4.16
N ILE A 78 2.16 -7.40 3.45
CA ILE A 78 2.05 -8.48 2.48
C ILE A 78 1.98 -7.86 1.09
N VAL A 79 3.00 -8.07 0.28
CA VAL A 79 3.06 -7.60 -1.10
C VAL A 79 2.72 -8.77 -2.01
N LEU A 80 1.60 -8.63 -2.73
CA LEU A 80 1.19 -9.61 -3.73
C LEU A 80 1.91 -9.33 -5.05
N THR A 81 2.91 -10.14 -5.37
CA THR A 81 3.70 -10.03 -6.60
C THR A 81 3.09 -10.88 -7.70
N VAL A 82 3.15 -10.43 -8.94
CA VAL A 82 2.67 -11.20 -10.09
C VAL A 82 3.57 -10.92 -11.30
N PRO A 83 3.88 -11.93 -12.13
CA PRO A 83 4.58 -11.72 -13.40
C PRO A 83 3.87 -10.68 -14.28
N LYS A 84 4.65 -9.94 -15.05
CA LYS A 84 4.17 -8.88 -15.94
C LYS A 84 3.10 -9.40 -16.90
N GLU A 85 3.34 -10.54 -17.50
CA GLU A 85 2.48 -11.14 -18.53
C GLU A 85 1.07 -11.41 -17.99
N ILE A 86 0.99 -11.86 -16.74
CA ILE A 86 -0.27 -12.12 -16.06
C ILE A 86 -0.97 -10.81 -15.67
N MET A 87 -0.22 -9.78 -15.27
CA MET A 87 -0.79 -8.46 -14.99
C MET A 87 -1.40 -7.83 -16.25
N GLU A 88 -0.68 -7.87 -17.37
CA GLU A 88 -1.14 -7.37 -18.66
C GLU A 88 -2.45 -8.05 -19.07
N GLN A 89 -2.51 -9.38 -19.01
CA GLN A 89 -3.73 -10.16 -19.29
C GLN A 89 -4.92 -9.70 -18.43
N ARG A 90 -4.72 -9.57 -17.12
CA ARG A 90 -5.77 -9.13 -16.17
C ARG A 90 -6.24 -7.70 -16.42
N LEU A 91 -5.40 -6.83 -16.98
CA LEU A 91 -5.77 -5.44 -17.29
C LEU A 91 -6.52 -5.33 -18.61
N VAL A 92 -6.17 -6.15 -19.61
CA VAL A 92 -6.93 -6.26 -20.87
C VAL A 92 -8.37 -6.68 -20.58
N GLU A 93 -8.58 -7.70 -19.76
CA GLU A 93 -9.92 -8.14 -19.32
C GLU A 93 -10.74 -7.04 -18.62
N ARG A 94 -10.04 -6.07 -18.02
CA ARG A 94 -10.64 -4.94 -17.28
C ARG A 94 -10.74 -3.65 -18.08
N ASN A 95 -10.37 -3.69 -19.37
CA ASN A 95 -10.29 -2.52 -20.24
C ASN A 95 -9.45 -1.38 -19.64
N LYS A 96 -8.28 -1.72 -19.08
CA LYS A 96 -7.33 -0.76 -18.48
C LYS A 96 -5.99 -0.78 -19.21
N GLN A 97 -5.38 0.39 -19.36
CA GLN A 97 -4.04 0.51 -19.91
C GLN A 97 -2.99 0.06 -18.90
N PHE A 98 -2.04 -0.75 -19.37
CA PHE A 98 -0.87 -1.13 -18.59
C PHE A 98 0.23 -0.07 -18.71
N ASN A 99 0.79 0.33 -17.57
CA ASN A 99 1.89 1.28 -17.48
C ASN A 99 3.15 0.52 -17.05
N GLN A 100 4.00 0.20 -18.03
CA GLN A 100 5.23 -0.58 -17.82
C GLN A 100 6.17 0.11 -16.85
N ASP A 101 6.46 1.39 -17.07
CA ASP A 101 7.44 2.15 -16.30
C ASP A 101 7.04 2.22 -14.82
N PHE A 102 5.75 2.47 -14.55
CA PHE A 102 5.25 2.46 -13.17
C PHE A 102 5.30 1.06 -12.55
N PHE A 103 4.98 0.02 -13.32
CA PHE A 103 5.03 -1.36 -12.84
C PHE A 103 6.45 -1.75 -12.42
N GLU A 104 7.45 -1.46 -13.25
CA GLU A 104 8.87 -1.72 -12.93
C GLU A 104 9.34 -0.91 -11.72
N TYR A 105 8.95 0.37 -11.63
CA TYR A 105 9.26 1.23 -10.51
C TYR A 105 8.68 0.72 -9.18
N GLU A 106 7.38 0.42 -9.16
CA GLU A 106 6.67 -0.07 -7.97
C GLU A 106 7.26 -1.40 -7.48
N ASN A 107 7.53 -2.35 -8.39
CA ASN A 107 8.15 -3.62 -8.04
C ASN A 107 9.56 -3.44 -7.49
N SER A 108 10.34 -2.52 -8.05
CA SER A 108 11.70 -2.22 -7.57
C SER A 108 11.71 -1.66 -6.16
N VAL A 109 10.79 -0.73 -5.84
CA VAL A 109 10.64 -0.18 -4.49
C VAL A 109 10.25 -1.27 -3.49
N TYR A 110 9.23 -2.08 -3.80
CA TYR A 110 8.80 -3.16 -2.89
C TYR A 110 9.88 -4.22 -2.69
N LEU A 111 10.64 -4.56 -3.73
CA LEU A 111 11.77 -5.50 -3.62
C LEU A 111 12.83 -4.95 -2.67
N GLN A 112 13.27 -3.69 -2.87
CA GLN A 112 14.27 -3.08 -1.98
C GLN A 112 13.78 -2.98 -0.53
N LEU A 113 12.51 -2.60 -0.32
CA LEU A 113 11.91 -2.57 1.02
C LEU A 113 11.90 -3.97 1.67
N SER A 114 11.57 -5.02 0.90
CA SER A 114 11.56 -6.40 1.41
C SER A 114 12.94 -6.93 1.79
N LEU A 115 14.01 -6.41 1.18
CA LEU A 115 15.39 -6.75 1.54
C LEU A 115 15.87 -5.98 2.79
N LYS A 116 15.28 -4.82 3.07
CA LYS A 116 15.65 -3.94 4.20
C LYS A 116 14.86 -4.24 5.48
N TYR A 117 13.64 -4.77 5.36
CA TYR A 117 12.72 -4.93 6.48
C TYR A 117 12.14 -6.35 6.55
N ASP A 118 12.38 -7.02 7.67
CA ASP A 118 11.92 -8.38 7.88
C ASP A 118 10.40 -8.51 7.95
N ASN A 119 9.66 -7.43 8.24
CA ASN A 119 8.21 -7.46 8.34
C ASN A 119 7.49 -7.28 6.99
N ILE A 120 8.22 -7.32 5.87
CA ILE A 120 7.65 -7.25 4.52
C ILE A 120 7.81 -8.61 3.85
N ILE A 121 6.69 -9.22 3.45
CA ILE A 121 6.69 -10.49 2.74
C ILE A 121 6.19 -10.33 1.32
N LEU A 122 6.94 -10.90 0.38
CA LEU A 122 6.51 -11.07 -1.00
C LEU A 122 5.77 -12.41 -1.14
N VAL A 123 4.61 -12.37 -1.80
CA VAL A 123 3.76 -13.54 -2.07
C VAL A 123 3.40 -13.58 -3.54
N ASP A 124 3.70 -14.70 -4.19
CA ASP A 124 3.32 -14.96 -5.58
C ASP A 124 1.79 -15.10 -5.71
N ASN A 125 1.19 -14.17 -6.47
CA ASN A 125 -0.23 -14.09 -6.78
C ASN A 125 -0.53 -14.43 -8.25
N SER A 126 0.38 -15.15 -8.92
CA SER A 126 0.16 -15.71 -10.26
C SER A 126 -0.85 -16.87 -10.26
N LYS A 127 -0.97 -17.58 -9.14
CA LYS A 127 -1.82 -18.78 -8.99
C LYS A 127 -3.23 -18.42 -8.52
N ASN A 128 -4.04 -19.46 -8.28
CA ASN A 128 -5.40 -19.31 -7.79
C ASN A 128 -5.46 -18.81 -6.33
N ILE A 129 -6.61 -18.23 -5.95
CA ILE A 129 -6.85 -17.62 -4.64
C ILE A 129 -6.52 -18.60 -3.49
N LYS A 130 -6.90 -19.88 -3.61
CA LYS A 130 -6.66 -20.88 -2.55
C LYS A 130 -5.17 -21.08 -2.29
N PHE A 131 -4.36 -21.13 -3.34
CA PHE A 131 -2.90 -21.21 -3.21
C PHE A 131 -2.34 -19.95 -2.52
N CYS A 132 -2.73 -18.76 -2.98
CA CYS A 132 -2.24 -17.49 -2.41
C CYS A 132 -2.60 -17.35 -0.93
N THR A 133 -3.84 -17.68 -0.55
CA THR A 133 -4.28 -17.66 0.85
C THR A 133 -3.47 -18.62 1.72
N ASN A 134 -3.23 -19.84 1.24
CA ASN A 134 -2.42 -20.81 1.98
C ASN A 134 -0.97 -20.34 2.17
N GLU A 135 -0.37 -19.74 1.14
CA GLU A 135 0.98 -19.18 1.20
C GLU A 135 1.07 -18.02 2.20
N ILE A 136 0.09 -17.12 2.21
CA ILE A 136 -0.01 -16.03 3.19
C ILE A 136 -0.05 -16.60 4.60
N LEU A 137 -0.98 -17.54 4.87
CA LEU A 137 -1.14 -18.15 6.19
C LEU A 137 0.12 -18.89 6.64
N ARG A 138 0.82 -19.57 5.73
CA ARG A 138 2.09 -20.26 6.00
C ARG A 138 3.18 -19.28 6.41
N LYS A 139 3.33 -18.17 5.69
CA LYS A 139 4.32 -17.13 6.00
C LYS A 139 4.02 -16.35 7.28
N ILE A 140 2.74 -16.20 7.63
CA ILE A 140 2.32 -15.59 8.90
C ILE A 140 2.63 -16.53 10.07
N LYS A 141 2.30 -17.82 9.98
CA LYS A 141 2.52 -18.80 11.05
C LYS A 141 4.00 -19.12 11.31
N GLY A 142 4.88 -18.90 10.34
CA GLY A 142 6.32 -19.13 10.47
C GLY A 142 7.07 -18.00 11.18
N ARG A 143 6.37 -17.02 11.75
CA ARG A 143 6.89 -15.88 12.50
C ARG A 143 6.43 -15.99 13.95
#